data_AF-A0A453QSD8-F1
#
_entry.id   AF-A0A453QSD8-F1
#
_cell.length_a   1.000
_cell.length_b   1.000
_cell.length_c   1.000
_cell.angle_alpha   90.00
_cell.angle_beta   90.00
_cell.angle_gamma   90.00
#
_symmetry.space_group_name_H-M   'P 1'
#
loop_
_entity.id
_entity.type
_entity.pdbx_description
1 polymer ?
#
loop_
_entity_poly.entity_id
_entity_poly.type
_entity_poly.pdbx_seq_one_letter_code
_entity_poly.pdbx_strand_id
1 'polypeptide(L)'
;ISQNSWMAANVQNPHVSTLKLISVYSIIGACTMIFLLSRSLAVVVLGIQSSRSLFSQLLNSLFRAPMSFFDSTPLGRVLSRVSSDLSIVDLDIPFALVVSLGTSLNACSNLGVLAVVTWQVLFVSVPMIVLAIRLQRYYLASAKELMRINGTTKSALVSHLGESIAGAITIRAFEGEDRFFAKNLDLVDKNASPYFCNFAATEWLIQHIEIMS
;
A
#
# COMPACT_ATOMS: atom_id res chain seq x y z
N ILE A 1 -5.57 -7.57 -36.93
CA ILE A 1 -6.44 -7.34 -38.12
C ILE A 1 -7.63 -8.30 -38.16
N SER A 2 -7.45 -9.62 -38.02
CA SER A 2 -8.58 -10.59 -38.00
C SER A 2 -9.58 -10.36 -36.83
N GLN A 3 -9.09 -10.00 -35.63
CA GLN A 3 -9.93 -9.76 -34.45
C GLN A 3 -10.86 -8.54 -34.59
N ASN A 4 -10.34 -7.42 -35.12
CA ASN A 4 -11.15 -6.23 -35.40
C ASN A 4 -12.18 -6.50 -36.51
N SER A 5 -11.86 -7.36 -37.48
CA SER A 5 -12.80 -7.77 -38.53
C SER A 5 -13.95 -8.63 -38.00
N TRP A 6 -13.70 -9.47 -36.99
CA TRP A 6 -14.74 -10.30 -36.37
C TRP A 6 -15.71 -9.47 -35.51
N MET A 7 -15.19 -8.51 -34.70
CA MET A 7 -16.06 -7.55 -33.99
C MET A 7 -16.84 -6.65 -34.95
N ALA A 8 -16.21 -6.15 -36.02
CA ALA A 8 -16.87 -5.31 -37.03
C ALA A 8 -17.97 -6.07 -37.78
N ALA A 9 -17.72 -7.33 -38.17
CA ALA A 9 -18.72 -8.18 -38.82
C ALA A 9 -19.94 -8.45 -37.92
N ASN A 10 -19.74 -8.55 -36.60
CA ASN A 10 -20.82 -8.81 -35.65
C ASN A 10 -21.63 -7.54 -35.29
N VAL A 11 -21.04 -6.35 -35.45
CA VAL A 11 -21.72 -5.05 -35.32
C VAL A 11 -22.58 -4.73 -36.56
N GLN A 12 -22.22 -5.27 -37.73
CA GLN A 12 -22.96 -5.12 -39.00
C GLN A 12 -24.09 -6.15 -39.21
N ASN A 13 -24.56 -6.80 -38.15
CA ASN A 13 -25.76 -7.64 -38.22
C ASN A 13 -27.03 -6.76 -38.35
N PRO A 14 -27.78 -6.84 -39.46
CA PRO A 14 -28.96 -5.99 -39.70
C PRO A 14 -30.16 -6.26 -38.76
N HIS A 15 -30.06 -7.26 -37.89
CA HIS A 15 -31.08 -7.59 -36.87
C HIS A 15 -30.87 -6.89 -35.51
N VAL A 16 -29.74 -6.20 -35.29
CA VAL A 16 -29.46 -5.52 -34.02
C VAL A 16 -29.61 -4.01 -34.20
N SER A 17 -30.75 -3.45 -33.77
CA SER A 17 -30.98 -2.00 -33.84
C SER A 17 -29.93 -1.24 -33.01
N THR A 18 -29.37 -0.17 -33.57
CA THR A 18 -28.40 0.72 -32.90
C THR A 18 -28.91 1.21 -31.55
N LEU A 19 -30.22 1.43 -31.41
CA LEU A 19 -30.86 1.81 -30.15
C LEU A 19 -30.72 0.73 -29.06
N LYS A 20 -30.76 -0.55 -29.45
CA LYS A 20 -30.58 -1.68 -28.52
C LYS A 20 -29.14 -1.76 -28.00
N LEU A 21 -28.15 -1.54 -28.87
CA LEU A 21 -26.73 -1.45 -28.49
C LEU A 21 -26.49 -0.30 -27.50
N ILE A 22 -26.96 0.91 -27.83
CA ILE A 22 -26.82 2.09 -26.96
C ILE A 22 -27.50 1.84 -25.60
N SER A 23 -28.70 1.25 -25.60
CA SER A 23 -29.41 0.92 -24.36
C SER A 23 -28.62 -0.07 -23.49
N VAL A 24 -28.09 -1.14 -24.08
CA VAL A 24 -27.29 -2.14 -23.34
C VAL A 24 -26.01 -1.54 -22.77
N TYR A 25 -25.26 -0.75 -23.56
CA TYR A 25 -24.05 -0.09 -23.06
C TYR A 25 -24.35 0.93 -21.95
N SER A 26 -25.45 1.69 -22.06
CA SER A 26 -25.89 2.59 -20.99
C SER A 26 -26.24 1.83 -19.69
N ILE A 27 -26.92 0.68 -19.79
CA ILE A 27 -27.25 -0.14 -18.61
C ILE A 27 -25.97 -0.69 -17.97
N ILE A 28 -25.03 -1.21 -18.76
CA ILE A 28 -23.75 -1.70 -18.25
C ILE A 28 -22.99 -0.56 -17.55
N GLY A 29 -22.92 0.62 -18.15
CA GLY A 29 -22.28 1.80 -17.54
C GLY A 29 -22.95 2.25 -16.25
N ALA A 30 -24.29 2.23 -16.19
CA ALA A 30 -25.02 2.55 -14.97
C ALA A 30 -24.75 1.51 -13.87
N CYS A 31 -24.76 0.21 -14.21
CA CYS A 31 -24.46 -0.86 -13.28
C CYS A 31 -23.03 -0.78 -12.74
N THR A 32 -22.03 -0.48 -13.58
CA THR A 32 -20.64 -0.33 -13.12
C THR A 32 -20.48 0.88 -12.21
N MET A 33 -21.13 2.01 -12.52
CA MET A 33 -21.13 3.19 -11.65
C MET A 33 -21.73 2.88 -10.28
N ILE A 34 -22.89 2.21 -10.24
CA ILE A 34 -23.54 1.80 -8.99
C ILE A 34 -22.65 0.83 -8.20
N PHE A 35 -22.01 -0.13 -8.87
CA PHE A 35 -21.10 -1.08 -8.23
C PHE A 35 -19.85 -0.41 -7.65
N LEU A 36 -19.26 0.55 -8.36
CA LEU A 36 -18.11 1.31 -7.87
C LEU A 36 -18.48 2.16 -6.66
N LEU A 37 -19.67 2.78 -6.67
CA LEU A 37 -20.20 3.57 -5.57
C LEU A 37 -20.52 2.68 -4.35
N SER A 38 -21.17 1.54 -4.55
CA SER A 38 -21.49 0.63 -3.45
C SER A 38 -20.22 0.07 -2.82
N ARG A 39 -19.20 -0.26 -3.62
CA ARG A 39 -17.88 -0.68 -3.13
C ARG A 39 -17.20 0.41 -2.31
N SER A 40 -17.17 1.65 -2.79
CA SER A 40 -16.52 2.74 -2.05
C SER A 40 -17.21 3.00 -0.71
N LEU A 41 -18.54 3.05 -0.71
CA LEU A 41 -19.33 3.20 0.51
C LEU A 41 -19.13 2.04 1.48
N ALA A 42 -19.14 0.80 0.98
CA ALA A 42 -18.92 -0.39 1.81
C ALA A 42 -17.56 -0.37 2.50
N VAL A 43 -16.48 0.00 1.78
CA VAL A 43 -15.14 0.08 2.39
C VAL A 43 -15.06 1.19 3.43
N VAL A 44 -15.69 2.35 3.20
CA VAL A 44 -15.76 3.43 4.19
C VAL A 44 -16.52 2.99 5.45
N VAL A 45 -17.68 2.34 5.29
CA VAL A 45 -18.48 1.84 6.42
C VAL A 45 -17.71 0.79 7.22
N LEU A 46 -17.07 -0.17 6.55
CA LEU A 46 -16.24 -1.19 7.19
C LEU A 46 -15.02 -0.58 7.88
N GLY A 47 -14.39 0.43 7.27
CA GLY A 47 -13.27 1.16 7.85
C GLY A 47 -13.65 1.86 9.16
N ILE A 48 -14.75 2.61 9.15
CA ILE A 48 -15.26 3.31 10.35
C ILE A 48 -15.66 2.30 11.44
N GLN A 49 -16.33 1.20 11.07
CA GLN A 49 -16.72 0.16 12.04
C GLN A 49 -15.51 -0.52 12.68
N SER A 50 -14.49 -0.83 11.86
CA SER A 50 -13.24 -1.45 12.33
C SER A 50 -12.46 -0.50 13.24
N SER A 51 -12.32 0.77 12.84
CA SER A 51 -11.71 1.83 13.63
C SER A 51 -12.36 1.95 15.02
N ARG A 52 -13.70 2.07 15.07
CA ARG A 52 -14.44 2.17 16.32
C ARG A 52 -14.26 0.94 17.20
N SER A 53 -14.26 -0.25 16.62
CA SER A 53 -14.02 -1.48 17.36
C SER A 53 -12.62 -1.53 17.96
N LEU A 54 -11.58 -1.21 17.17
CA LEU A 54 -10.19 -1.17 17.63
C LEU A 54 -10.00 -0.12 18.73
N PHE A 55 -10.57 1.08 18.56
CA PHE A 55 -10.51 2.13 19.57
C PHE A 55 -11.18 1.71 20.88
N SER A 56 -12.38 1.11 20.80
CA SER A 56 -13.09 0.64 21.99
C SER A 56 -12.32 -0.47 22.73
N GLN A 57 -11.74 -1.43 21.99
CA GLN A 57 -10.92 -2.49 22.56
C GLN A 57 -9.64 -1.93 23.21
N LEU A 58 -8.97 -0.99 22.55
CA LEU A 58 -7.79 -0.30 23.08
C LEU A 58 -8.12 0.43 24.38
N LEU A 59 -9.21 1.20 24.39
CA LEU A 59 -9.64 1.97 25.55
C LEU A 59 -10.01 1.07 26.73
N ASN A 60 -10.75 -0.02 26.47
CA ASN A 60 -11.12 -0.99 27.50
C ASN A 60 -9.87 -1.70 28.07
N SER A 61 -8.93 -2.09 27.20
CA SER A 61 -7.65 -2.68 27.64
C SER A 61 -6.82 -1.70 28.45
N LEU A 62 -6.84 -0.40 28.11
CA LEU A 62 -6.10 0.63 28.83
C LEU A 62 -6.68 0.86 30.23
N PHE A 63 -8.01 0.95 30.35
CA PHE A 63 -8.67 1.09 31.66
C PHE A 63 -8.49 -0.13 32.57
N ARG A 64 -8.34 -1.32 31.99
CA ARG A 64 -8.12 -2.56 32.74
C ARG A 64 -6.64 -2.83 33.05
N ALA A 65 -5.73 -1.98 32.58
CA ALA A 65 -4.31 -2.13 32.84
C ALA A 65 -3.97 -1.82 34.32
N PRO A 66 -3.05 -2.57 34.96
CA PRO A 66 -2.63 -2.31 36.33
C PRO A 66 -1.85 -0.99 36.43
N MET A 67 -1.88 -0.33 37.59
CA MET A 67 -1.18 0.96 37.80
C MET A 67 0.31 0.91 37.44
N SER A 68 0.97 -0.23 37.65
CA SER A 68 2.37 -0.47 37.26
C SER A 68 2.68 -0.20 35.77
N PHE A 69 1.68 -0.38 34.88
CA PHE A 69 1.81 -0.05 33.46
C PHE A 69 1.92 1.47 33.25
N PHE A 70 1.12 2.26 33.97
CA PHE A 70 1.15 3.72 33.88
C PHE A 70 2.41 4.31 34.52
N ASP A 71 2.97 3.67 35.54
CA ASP A 71 4.24 4.08 36.14
C ASP A 71 5.44 3.77 35.23
N SER A 72 5.39 2.65 34.49
CA SER A 72 6.47 2.22 33.59
C SER A 72 6.43 2.89 32.21
N THR A 73 5.25 3.38 31.79
CA THR A 73 5.04 3.91 30.44
C THR A 73 4.59 5.37 30.50
N PRO A 74 5.37 6.33 29.98
CA PRO A 74 4.99 7.73 30.06
C PRO A 74 3.69 7.98 29.28
N LEU A 75 2.77 8.74 29.89
CA LEU A 75 1.46 9.07 29.30
C LEU A 75 1.58 9.67 27.89
N GLY A 76 2.65 10.43 27.61
CA GLY A 76 2.93 10.98 26.28
C GLY A 76 3.15 9.91 25.20
N ARG A 77 3.73 8.76 25.54
CA ARG A 77 3.91 7.64 24.59
C ARG A 77 2.58 6.95 24.31
N VAL A 78 1.73 6.79 25.32
CA VAL A 78 0.38 6.22 25.15
C VAL A 78 -0.49 7.14 24.29
N LEU A 79 -0.47 8.44 24.56
CA LEU A 79 -1.22 9.43 23.78
C LEU A 79 -0.72 9.51 22.34
N SER A 80 0.60 9.49 22.13
CA SER A 80 1.19 9.48 20.79
C SER A 80 0.80 8.23 19.99
N ARG A 81 0.77 7.05 20.62
CA ARG A 81 0.30 5.80 19.99
C ARG A 81 -1.19 5.88 19.65
N VAL A 82 -2.03 6.27 20.61
CA VAL A 82 -3.48 6.37 20.39
C VAL A 82 -3.82 7.41 19.32
N SER A 83 -3.11 8.54 19.26
CA SER A 83 -3.38 9.58 18.27
C SER A 83 -2.80 9.23 16.90
N SER A 84 -1.52 8.88 16.83
CA SER A 84 -0.82 8.63 15.56
C SER A 84 -1.23 7.30 14.92
N ASP A 85 -1.25 6.22 15.70
CA ASP A 85 -1.54 4.89 15.14
C ASP A 85 -3.01 4.77 14.76
N LEU A 86 -3.93 5.36 15.54
CA LEU A 86 -5.35 5.39 15.19
C LEU A 86 -5.61 6.24 13.95
N SER A 87 -4.92 7.38 13.78
CA SER A 87 -5.04 8.18 12.55
C SER A 87 -4.63 7.39 11.30
N ILE A 88 -3.60 6.53 11.40
CA ILE A 88 -3.19 5.65 10.30
C ILE A 88 -4.26 4.58 10.04
N VAL A 89 -4.81 3.99 11.11
CA VAL A 89 -5.89 2.99 11.00
C VAL A 89 -7.16 3.58 10.38
N ASP A 90 -7.45 4.85 10.66
CA ASP A 90 -8.68 5.51 10.21
C ASP A 90 -8.59 6.00 8.76
N LEU A 91 -7.41 6.40 8.30
CA LEU A 91 -7.23 7.02 6.98
C LEU A 91 -6.50 6.11 5.98
N ASP A 92 -5.34 5.57 6.37
CA ASP A 92 -4.48 4.85 5.43
C ASP A 92 -4.96 3.43 5.17
N ILE A 93 -5.45 2.72 6.19
CA ILE A 93 -5.92 1.33 6.02
C ILE A 93 -7.13 1.24 5.08
N PRO A 94 -8.21 2.05 5.23
CA PRO A 94 -9.34 2.00 4.32
C PRO A 94 -8.94 2.38 2.90
N PHE A 95 -8.07 3.39 2.74
CA PHE A 95 -7.56 3.79 1.42
C PHE A 95 -6.78 2.65 0.75
N ALA A 96 -5.85 2.02 1.47
CA ALA A 96 -5.09 0.88 0.98
C ALA A 96 -6.00 -0.31 0.62
N LEU A 97 -7.05 -0.57 1.40
CA LEU A 97 -8.05 -1.60 1.10
C LEU A 97 -8.83 -1.31 -0.18
N VAL A 98 -9.27 -0.06 -0.41
CA VAL A 98 -9.96 0.32 -1.66
C VAL A 98 -9.06 0.06 -2.86
N VAL A 99 -7.80 0.48 -2.79
CA VAL A 99 -6.82 0.31 -3.87
C VAL A 99 -6.50 -1.17 -4.09
N SER A 100 -6.27 -1.94 -3.02
CA SER A 100 -5.97 -3.37 -3.11
C SER A 100 -7.13 -4.19 -3.67
N LEU A 101 -8.36 -3.93 -3.22
CA LEU A 101 -9.56 -4.59 -3.75
C LEU A 101 -9.79 -4.20 -5.21
N GLY A 102 -9.57 -2.93 -5.56
CA GLY A 102 -9.73 -2.45 -6.93
C GLY A 102 -8.73 -3.04 -7.90
N THR A 103 -7.45 -3.07 -7.53
CA THR A 103 -6.40 -3.68 -8.35
C THR A 103 -6.60 -5.19 -8.50
N SER A 104 -6.97 -5.88 -7.42
CA SER A 104 -7.24 -7.34 -7.46
C SER A 104 -8.43 -7.68 -8.36
N LEU A 105 -9.55 -6.95 -8.24
CA LEU A 105 -10.73 -7.16 -9.10
C LEU A 105 -10.42 -6.87 -10.57
N ASN A 106 -9.67 -5.80 -10.85
CA ASN A 106 -9.24 -5.49 -12.21
C ASN A 106 -8.32 -6.58 -12.77
N ALA A 107 -7.36 -7.08 -11.98
CA ALA A 107 -6.47 -8.16 -12.41
C ALA A 107 -7.26 -9.45 -12.72
N CYS A 108 -8.17 -9.86 -11.83
CA CYS A 108 -9.04 -11.02 -12.06
C CYS A 108 -9.92 -10.86 -13.30
N SER A 109 -10.49 -9.66 -13.51
CA SER A 109 -11.31 -9.34 -14.68
C SER A 109 -10.49 -9.44 -15.97
N ASN A 110 -9.31 -8.81 -16.02
CA ASN A 110 -8.42 -8.86 -17.17
C ASN A 110 -7.98 -10.29 -17.49
N LEU A 111 -7.60 -11.07 -16.47
CA LEU A 111 -7.26 -12.49 -16.64
C LEU A 111 -8.45 -13.31 -17.16
N GLY A 112 -9.66 -13.06 -16.67
CA GLY A 112 -10.87 -13.72 -17.14
C GLY A 112 -11.20 -13.40 -18.59
N VAL A 113 -11.12 -12.12 -18.99
CA VAL A 113 -11.32 -11.69 -20.38
C VAL A 113 -10.27 -12.33 -21.28
N LEU A 114 -9.00 -12.33 -20.87
CA LEU A 114 -7.91 -12.95 -21.63
C LEU A 114 -8.13 -14.45 -21.82
N ALA A 115 -8.59 -15.15 -20.78
CA ALA A 115 -8.89 -16.58 -20.83
C ALA A 115 -10.02 -16.93 -21.82
N VAL A 116 -11.05 -16.09 -21.92
CA VAL A 116 -12.19 -16.30 -22.83
C VAL A 116 -11.85 -15.92 -24.27
N VAL A 117 -11.15 -14.81 -24.48
CA VAL A 117 -10.86 -14.28 -25.83
C VAL A 117 -9.76 -15.08 -26.53
N THR A 118 -8.70 -15.46 -25.79
CA THR A 118 -7.54 -16.13 -26.38
C THR A 118 -7.05 -17.27 -25.49
N TRP A 119 -7.74 -18.42 -25.54
CA TRP A 119 -7.40 -19.60 -24.72
C TRP A 119 -5.96 -20.10 -24.92
N GLN A 120 -5.37 -19.88 -26.10
CA GLN A 120 -3.98 -20.23 -26.40
C GLN A 120 -2.96 -19.41 -25.58
N VAL A 121 -3.28 -18.14 -25.28
CA VAL A 121 -2.40 -17.25 -24.49
C VAL A 121 -2.41 -17.67 -23.01
N LEU A 122 -3.45 -18.37 -22.55
CA LEU A 122 -3.52 -18.88 -21.18
C LEU A 122 -2.36 -19.85 -20.89
N PHE A 123 -1.96 -20.67 -21.86
CA PHE A 123 -0.89 -21.66 -21.68
C PHE A 123 0.48 -20.99 -21.42
N VAL A 124 0.69 -19.80 -22.00
CA VAL A 124 1.90 -18.98 -21.77
C VAL A 124 1.74 -18.12 -20.50
N SER A 125 0.53 -17.66 -20.21
CA SER A 125 0.24 -16.82 -19.04
C SER A 125 0.38 -17.58 -17.72
N VAL A 126 -0.05 -18.84 -17.64
CA VAL A 126 0.01 -19.65 -16.41
C VAL A 126 1.44 -19.76 -15.83
N PRO A 127 2.48 -20.20 -16.56
CA PRO A 127 3.83 -20.26 -16.01
C PRO A 127 4.36 -18.87 -15.63
N MET A 128 3.93 -17.83 -16.35
CA MET A 128 4.32 -16.45 -16.06
C MET A 128 3.71 -15.93 -14.75
N ILE A 129 2.44 -16.24 -14.48
CA ILE A 129 1.79 -15.93 -13.19
C ILE A 129 2.49 -16.65 -12.05
N VAL A 130 2.85 -17.93 -12.22
CA VAL A 130 3.58 -18.70 -11.20
C VAL A 130 4.94 -18.07 -10.92
N LEU A 131 5.69 -17.69 -11.95
CA LEU A 131 6.98 -17.03 -11.81
C LEU A 131 6.83 -15.67 -11.10
N ALA A 132 5.84 -14.87 -11.49
CA ALA A 132 5.52 -13.59 -10.86
C ALA A 132 5.17 -13.74 -9.36
N ILE A 133 4.35 -14.73 -8.99
CA ILE A 133 4.02 -15.01 -7.58
C ILE A 133 5.28 -15.41 -6.78
N ARG A 134 6.18 -16.19 -7.39
CA ARG A 134 7.45 -16.56 -6.75
C ARG A 134 8.35 -15.35 -6.56
N LEU A 135 8.58 -14.55 -7.60
CA LEU A 135 9.35 -13.31 -7.50
C LEU A 135 8.74 -12.35 -6.47
N GLN A 136 7.43 -12.15 -6.49
CA GLN A 136 6.74 -11.30 -5.54
C GLN A 136 6.94 -11.78 -4.10
N ARG A 137 6.91 -13.10 -3.86
CA ARG A 137 7.17 -13.66 -2.52
C ARG A 137 8.61 -13.41 -2.06
N TYR A 138 9.60 -13.60 -2.93
CA TYR A 138 10.99 -13.29 -2.62
C TYR A 138 11.19 -11.80 -2.37
N TYR A 139 10.64 -10.94 -3.23
CA TYR A 139 10.67 -9.50 -3.08
C TYR A 139 10.02 -9.05 -1.76
N LEU A 140 8.85 -9.59 -1.42
CA LEU A 140 8.17 -9.26 -0.16
C LEU A 140 8.97 -9.66 1.08
N ALA A 141 9.69 -10.78 1.04
CA ALA A 141 10.56 -11.18 2.15
C ALA A 141 11.72 -10.19 2.34
N SER A 142 12.40 -9.82 1.24
CA SER A 142 13.47 -8.82 1.27
C SER A 142 12.98 -7.43 1.67
N ALA A 143 11.86 -6.97 1.10
CA ALA A 143 11.26 -5.67 1.37
C ALA A 143 10.84 -5.54 2.84
N LYS A 144 10.33 -6.62 3.47
CA LYS A 144 9.99 -6.62 4.90
C LYS A 144 11.21 -6.40 5.79
N GLU A 145 12.32 -7.10 5.51
CA GLU A 145 13.56 -6.90 6.28
C GLU A 145 14.13 -5.49 6.07
N LEU A 146 14.08 -4.97 4.84
CA LEU A 146 14.48 -3.60 4.53
C LEU A 146 13.61 -2.56 5.26
N MET A 147 12.29 -2.78 5.30
CA MET A 147 11.36 -1.91 6.02
C MET A 147 11.62 -1.92 7.53
N ARG A 148 12.03 -3.07 8.09
CA ARG A 148 12.47 -3.20 9.49
C ARG A 148 13.73 -2.38 9.76
N ILE A 149 14.75 -2.50 8.92
CA ILE A 149 16.01 -1.75 9.03
C ILE A 149 15.77 -0.24 8.89
N ASN A 150 14.95 0.16 7.91
CA ASN A 150 14.57 1.56 7.71
C ASN A 150 13.84 2.12 8.94
N GLY A 151 12.93 1.35 9.55
CA GLY A 151 12.25 1.72 10.79
C GLY A 151 13.23 1.97 11.95
N THR A 152 14.19 1.07 12.17
CA THR A 152 15.18 1.22 13.25
C THR A 152 16.13 2.40 13.01
N THR A 153 16.56 2.61 11.76
CA THR A 153 17.53 3.66 11.42
C THR A 153 16.89 5.05 11.49
N LYS A 154 15.66 5.19 11.00
CA LYS A 154 14.87 6.42 11.13
C LYS A 154 14.64 6.80 12.59
N SER A 155 14.33 5.82 13.46
CA SER A 155 14.16 6.07 14.89
C SER A 155 15.46 6.55 15.55
N ALA A 156 16.60 5.96 15.21
CA ALA A 156 17.90 6.37 15.74
C ALA A 156 18.27 7.81 15.32
N LEU A 157 18.00 8.16 14.06
CA LEU A 157 18.21 9.52 13.54
C LEU A 157 17.33 10.56 14.25
N VAL A 158 16.03 10.29 14.42
CA VAL A 158 15.11 11.19 15.14
C VAL A 158 15.51 11.33 16.61
N SER A 159 15.94 10.24 17.25
CA SER A 159 16.42 10.27 18.64
C SER A 159 17.67 11.15 18.79
N HIS A 160 18.66 10.99 17.91
CA HIS A 160 19.89 11.78 17.93
C HIS A 160 19.61 13.28 17.67
N LEU A 161 18.69 13.58 16.74
CA LEU A 161 18.23 14.96 16.53
C LEU A 161 17.55 15.54 17.76
N GLY A 162 16.71 14.76 18.44
CA GLY A 162 16.05 15.17 19.69
C GLY A 162 17.07 15.50 20.79
N GLU A 163 18.09 14.66 20.96
CA GLU A 163 19.18 14.89 21.90
C GLU A 163 20.03 16.12 21.52
N SER A 164 20.30 16.30 20.22
CA SER A 164 21.06 17.46 19.73
C SER A 164 20.33 18.78 19.96
N ILE A 165 19.00 18.80 19.79
CA ILE A 165 18.17 19.99 20.03
C ILE A 165 18.10 20.29 21.53
N ALA A 166 17.86 19.28 22.36
CA ALA A 166 17.78 19.44 23.81
C ALA A 166 19.13 19.86 24.42
N GLY A 167 20.23 19.32 23.89
CA GLY A 167 21.61 19.59 24.33
C GLY A 167 22.30 20.74 23.60
N ALA A 168 21.60 21.50 22.75
CA ALA A 168 22.22 22.47 21.85
C ALA A 168 23.14 23.47 22.57
N ILE A 169 22.70 24.01 23.72
CA ILE A 169 23.49 24.98 24.50
C ILE A 169 24.79 24.34 25.00
N THR A 170 24.72 23.11 25.51
CA THR A 170 25.87 22.35 26.02
C THR A 170 26.84 22.01 24.89
N ILE A 171 26.35 21.56 23.74
CA ILE A 171 27.19 21.22 22.58
C ILE A 171 27.97 22.45 22.11
N ARG A 172 27.31 23.61 22.04
CA ARG A 172 27.94 24.89 21.68
C ARG A 172 28.96 25.34 22.72
N ALA A 173 28.64 25.18 24.02
CA ALA A 173 29.53 25.55 25.11
C ALA A 173 30.83 24.72 25.16
N PHE A 174 30.81 23.48 24.68
CA PHE A 174 31.98 22.60 24.59
C PHE A 174 32.63 22.57 23.20
N GLU A 175 32.22 23.46 22.28
CA GLU A 175 32.72 23.49 20.87
C GLU A 175 32.64 22.11 20.17
N GLY A 176 31.63 21.30 20.52
CA GLY A 176 31.47 19.92 20.04
C GLY A 176 30.61 19.78 18.78
N GLU A 177 30.31 20.87 18.09
CA GLU A 177 29.36 20.93 16.97
C GLU A 177 29.77 20.01 15.81
N ASP A 178 31.04 20.05 15.39
CA ASP A 178 31.56 19.26 14.26
C ASP A 178 31.41 17.75 14.49
N ARG A 179 31.63 17.29 15.73
CA ARG A 179 31.46 15.87 16.09
C ARG A 179 30.01 15.42 15.97
N PHE A 180 29.08 16.22 16.48
CA PHE A 180 27.65 15.93 16.38
C PHE A 180 27.15 16.03 14.94
N PHE A 181 27.67 16.98 14.16
CA PHE A 181 27.35 17.13 12.75
C PHE A 181 27.84 15.94 11.91
N ALA A 182 29.10 15.52 12.09
CA ALA A 182 29.65 14.33 11.45
C ALA A 182 28.85 13.07 11.82
N LYS A 183 28.42 12.95 13.09
CA LYS A 183 27.61 11.81 13.53
C LYS A 183 26.20 11.83 12.94
N ASN A 184 25.61 13.00 12.76
CA ASN A 184 24.32 13.15 12.09
C ASN A 184 24.42 12.75 10.61
N LEU A 185 25.47 13.18 9.90
CA LEU A 185 25.72 12.76 8.52
C LEU A 185 25.87 11.24 8.38
N ASP A 186 26.62 10.58 9.27
CA ASP A 186 26.73 9.11 9.32
C ASP A 186 25.36 8.43 9.48
N LEU A 187 24.49 8.97 10.36
CA LEU A 187 23.14 8.43 10.56
C LEU A 187 22.22 8.66 9.35
N VAL A 188 22.34 9.81 8.68
CA VAL A 188 21.59 10.12 7.44
C VAL A 188 22.00 9.16 6.33
N ASP A 189 23.29 8.95 6.12
CA ASP A 189 23.81 8.06 5.07
C ASP A 189 23.38 6.61 5.31
N LYS A 190 23.45 6.17 6.57
CA LYS A 190 22.98 4.85 7.00
C LYS A 190 21.48 4.64 6.81
N ASN A 191 20.67 5.70 6.87
CA ASN A 191 19.24 5.65 6.56
C ASN A 191 18.97 5.70 5.04
N ALA A 192 19.77 6.45 4.29
CA ALA A 192 19.61 6.61 2.84
C ALA A 192 19.94 5.32 2.07
N SER A 193 20.97 4.58 2.49
CA SER A 193 21.40 3.33 1.86
C SER A 193 20.29 2.26 1.73
N PRO A 194 19.61 1.81 2.81
CA PRO A 194 18.56 0.80 2.70
C PRO A 194 17.33 1.32 1.93
N TYR A 195 17.03 2.61 2.02
CA TYR A 195 15.96 3.23 1.24
C TYR A 195 16.26 3.16 -0.26
N PHE A 196 17.48 3.51 -0.66
CA PHE A 196 17.93 3.42 -2.05
C PHE A 196 17.92 1.99 -2.57
N CYS A 197 18.41 1.03 -1.77
CA CYS A 197 18.34 -0.40 -2.13
C CYS A 197 16.89 -0.88 -2.32
N ASN A 198 15.95 -0.42 -1.50
CA ASN A 198 14.53 -0.77 -1.66
C ASN A 198 13.97 -0.21 -2.96
N PHE A 199 14.28 1.05 -3.26
CA PHE A 199 13.87 1.71 -4.49
C PHE A 199 14.43 0.98 -5.72
N ALA A 200 15.74 0.71 -5.74
CA ALA A 200 16.40 -0.02 -6.82
C ALA A 200 15.83 -1.44 -7.01
N ALA A 201 15.51 -2.15 -5.93
CA ALA A 201 14.88 -3.47 -6.01
C ALA A 201 13.44 -3.41 -6.56
N THR A 202 12.69 -2.34 -6.24
CA THR A 202 11.35 -2.10 -6.79
C THR A 202 11.43 -1.86 -8.29
N GLU A 203 12.30 -0.95 -8.71
CA GLU A 203 12.52 -0.62 -10.12
C GLU A 203 13.02 -1.84 -10.92
N TRP A 204 13.94 -2.63 -10.36
CA TRP A 204 14.41 -3.86 -10.98
C TRP A 204 13.26 -4.86 -11.23
N LEU A 205 12.35 -5.01 -10.26
CA LEU A 205 11.17 -5.86 -10.40
C LEU A 205 10.21 -5.33 -11.46
N ILE A 206 9.97 -4.02 -11.49
CA ILE A 206 9.11 -3.37 -12.49
C ILE A 206 9.69 -3.61 -13.88
N GLN A 207 10.97 -3.33 -14.11
CA GLN A 207 11.63 -3.58 -15.39
C GLN A 207 11.55 -5.04 -15.82
N HIS A 208 11.77 -6.00 -14.91
CA HIS A 208 11.64 -7.41 -15.25
C HIS A 208 10.21 -7.81 -15.62
N ILE A 209 9.20 -7.25 -14.95
CA ILE A 209 7.79 -7.49 -15.29
C ILE A 209 7.45 -6.87 -16.65
N GLU A 210 7.91 -5.65 -16.93
CA GLU A 210 7.69 -4.95 -18.20
C GLU A 210 8.36 -5.67 -19.38
N ILE A 211 9.60 -6.14 -19.23
CA ILE A 211 10.31 -6.88 -20.29
C ILE A 211 9.61 -8.20 -20.62
N MET A 212 8.92 -8.82 -19.66
CA MET A 212 8.22 -10.08 -19.86
C MET A 212 6.75 -9.91 -20.31
N SER A 213 6.23 -8.69 -20.36
CA SER A 213 4.87 -8.32 -20.77
C SER A 213 4.80 -8.02 -22.27
#